data_AF-A0A8S0VUP3-F1
#
_entry.id   AF-A0A8S0VUP3-F1
#
_cell.length_a   1.000
_cell.length_b   1.000
_cell.length_c   1.000
_cell.angle_alpha   90.00
_cell.angle_beta   90.00
_cell.angle_gamma   90.00
#
_symmetry.space_group_name_H-M   'P 1'
#
loop_
_entity.id
_entity.type
_entity.pdbx_description
1 polymer ?
#
loop_
_entity_poly.entity_id
_entity_poly.type
_entity_poly.pdbx_seq_one_letter_code
_entity_poly.pdbx_strand_id
1 'polypeptide(L)'
;MKYFSLLPAFACVARVTAFPSYASLAGLSNRELESILPTLEYRKPALPPGPLKDTSAKLVNDKAHPWKPLRRGDIRGPCPGLNALASHGYLPRNGIATPVQIINTIQEVFNMENSLAIFLTYAAHLVDGNLITDLLSIGRKTPLTGRDPPPIVGGLNTHAVFEGDASMTRGDDFFGNNHNFNATLFDQFVDFNNRFGGGKYNLTVAAELRFKRIQDSIATNPRFSFVSPRYFTAYAESVFPINFFVDGRRNDGQLDMDAAQGFFQFSRMPKDFFRPNGTRSTEGINQVFLAHPVQPGGNVGKVNSYTLDPTSADFSTFCLLYENVVNKTIKGLYPNPTGKLRQALNTNLNFLFQGLEGLNFGCEQVFPYGQD
;
A
#
# COMPACT_ATOMS: atom_id res chain seq x y z
N MET A 1 -44.38 6.61 -70.36
CA MET A 1 -44.37 7.30 -69.05
C MET A 1 -44.01 6.29 -67.96
N LYS A 2 -43.23 6.75 -66.98
CA LYS A 2 -42.72 6.06 -65.76
C LYS A 2 -41.39 5.30 -65.92
N TYR A 3 -40.32 6.08 -65.78
CA TYR A 3 -38.99 5.61 -65.34
C TYR A 3 -39.05 5.26 -63.85
N PHE A 4 -38.57 4.08 -63.45
CA PHE A 4 -38.33 3.72 -62.05
C PHE A 4 -36.81 3.72 -61.82
N SER A 5 -36.35 4.70 -61.04
CA SER A 5 -34.96 4.80 -60.58
C SER A 5 -34.75 3.88 -59.36
N LEU A 6 -33.81 2.95 -59.47
CA LEU A 6 -33.28 2.16 -58.34
C LEU A 6 -32.07 2.89 -57.75
N LEU A 7 -32.22 3.43 -56.55
CA LEU A 7 -31.13 3.96 -55.72
C LEU A 7 -30.60 2.83 -54.81
N PRO A 8 -29.28 2.53 -54.81
CA PRO A 8 -28.72 1.61 -53.84
C PRO A 8 -28.54 2.34 -52.51
N ALA A 9 -29.20 1.87 -51.46
CA ALA A 9 -28.97 2.32 -50.10
C ALA A 9 -27.63 1.75 -49.60
N PHE A 10 -26.59 2.59 -49.59
CA PHE A 10 -25.34 2.29 -48.91
C PHE A 10 -25.58 2.32 -47.39
N ALA A 11 -25.73 1.15 -46.77
CA ALA A 11 -25.75 1.02 -45.32
C ALA A 11 -24.31 1.19 -44.80
N CYS A 12 -23.98 2.40 -44.31
CA CYS A 12 -22.78 2.62 -43.52
C CYS A 12 -22.89 1.86 -42.20
N VAL A 13 -22.36 0.64 -42.16
CA VAL A 13 -22.15 -0.08 -40.89
C VAL A 13 -20.96 0.56 -40.21
N ALA A 14 -21.20 1.59 -39.40
CA ALA A 14 -20.22 2.09 -38.45
C ALA A 14 -19.95 0.96 -37.45
N ARG A 15 -18.81 0.28 -37.57
CA ARG A 15 -18.31 -0.62 -36.52
C ARG A 15 -17.96 0.24 -35.30
N VAL A 16 -18.95 0.45 -34.42
CA VAL A 16 -18.67 0.90 -33.05
C VAL A 16 -18.02 -0.28 -32.35
N THR A 17 -16.68 -0.32 -32.35
CA THR A 17 -15.94 -1.20 -31.45
C THR A 17 -16.17 -0.68 -30.04
N ALA A 18 -17.20 -1.17 -29.37
CA ALA A 18 -17.43 -0.91 -27.96
C ALA A 18 -16.22 -1.46 -27.19
N PHE A 19 -15.31 -0.56 -26.79
CA PHE A 19 -14.16 -0.91 -25.98
C PHE A 19 -14.66 -1.51 -24.65
N PRO A 20 -14.14 -2.66 -24.19
CA PRO A 20 -14.58 -3.25 -22.93
C PRO A 20 -14.39 -2.25 -21.78
N SER A 21 -15.42 -2.08 -20.95
CA SER A 21 -15.43 -1.12 -19.83
C SER A 21 -14.38 -1.40 -18.75
N TYR A 22 -13.65 -2.50 -18.86
CA TYR A 22 -12.67 -3.00 -17.88
C TYR A 22 -11.25 -3.16 -18.47
N ALA A 23 -11.01 -2.72 -19.71
CA ALA A 23 -9.68 -2.78 -20.32
C ALA A 23 -8.79 -1.62 -19.85
N SER A 24 -7.50 -1.90 -19.64
CA SER A 24 -6.50 -0.87 -19.30
C SER A 24 -6.43 0.21 -20.38
N LEU A 25 -6.33 1.48 -19.97
CA LEU A 25 -6.06 2.61 -20.87
C LEU A 25 -4.56 2.82 -21.12
N ALA A 26 -3.69 2.02 -20.48
CA ALA A 26 -2.25 2.08 -20.72
C ALA A 26 -1.93 1.73 -22.20
N GLY A 27 -1.06 2.54 -22.82
CA GLY A 27 -0.67 2.37 -24.22
C GLY A 27 -1.55 3.06 -25.26
N LEU A 28 -2.64 3.72 -24.85
CA LEU A 28 -3.45 4.58 -25.73
C LEU A 28 -2.76 5.92 -25.98
N SER A 29 -3.01 6.51 -27.16
CA SER A 29 -2.54 7.85 -27.50
C SER A 29 -3.27 8.93 -26.68
N ASN A 30 -2.64 10.11 -26.52
CA ASN A 30 -3.25 11.24 -25.81
C ASN A 30 -4.66 11.60 -26.34
N ARG A 31 -4.85 11.52 -27.67
CA ARG A 31 -6.14 11.80 -28.31
C ARG A 31 -7.22 10.78 -27.91
N GLU A 32 -6.85 9.50 -27.81
CA GLU A 32 -7.79 8.45 -27.37
C GLU A 32 -8.14 8.65 -25.90
N LEU A 33 -7.16 8.99 -25.05
CA LEU A 33 -7.38 9.27 -23.63
C LEU A 33 -8.27 10.48 -23.40
N GLU A 34 -8.09 11.56 -24.16
CA GLU A 34 -8.96 12.74 -24.14
C GLU A 34 -10.41 12.40 -24.48
N SER A 35 -10.63 11.39 -25.33
CA SER A 35 -11.99 10.94 -25.68
C SER A 35 -12.62 10.01 -24.62
N ILE A 36 -11.80 9.23 -23.91
CA ILE A 36 -12.30 8.19 -22.99
C ILE A 36 -12.40 8.69 -21.55
N LEU A 37 -11.43 9.44 -21.04
CA LEU A 37 -11.40 9.89 -19.64
C LEU A 37 -12.68 10.66 -19.23
N PRO A 38 -13.27 11.54 -20.07
CA PRO A 38 -14.53 12.23 -19.74
C PRO A 38 -15.74 11.30 -19.64
N THR A 39 -15.66 10.08 -20.19
CA THR A 39 -16.75 9.09 -20.16
C THR A 39 -16.70 8.19 -18.93
N LEU A 40 -15.61 8.23 -18.17
CA LEU A 40 -15.48 7.45 -16.94
C LEU A 40 -16.31 8.08 -15.82
N GLU A 41 -16.90 7.24 -14.97
CA GLU A 41 -17.58 7.69 -13.77
C GLU A 41 -16.55 8.25 -12.78
N TYR A 42 -16.39 9.57 -12.80
CA TYR A 42 -15.48 10.27 -11.92
C TYR A 42 -16.08 10.43 -10.53
N ARG A 43 -15.41 9.86 -9.53
CA ARG A 43 -15.69 10.05 -8.12
C ARG A 43 -14.70 11.04 -7.56
N LYS A 44 -15.18 12.23 -7.20
CA LYS A 44 -14.35 13.25 -6.54
C LYS A 44 -13.80 12.69 -5.22
N PRO A 45 -12.46 12.72 -4.99
CA PRO A 45 -11.88 12.31 -3.72
C PRO A 45 -12.50 13.08 -2.55
N ALA A 46 -12.90 12.35 -1.51
CA ALA A 46 -13.40 12.95 -0.28
C ALA A 46 -12.24 13.41 0.62
N LEU A 47 -12.49 14.40 1.48
CA LEU A 47 -11.48 14.87 2.43
C LEU A 47 -11.00 13.72 3.34
N PRO A 48 -9.69 13.66 3.66
CA PRO A 48 -9.18 12.71 4.63
C PRO A 48 -9.89 12.87 5.98
N PRO A 49 -10.26 11.78 6.67
CA PRO A 49 -10.79 11.84 8.02
C PRO A 49 -9.80 12.50 8.99
N GLY A 50 -10.32 13.29 9.93
CA GLY A 50 -9.52 13.78 11.06
C GLY A 50 -9.19 12.69 12.10
N PRO A 51 -8.41 13.05 13.14
CA PRO A 51 -8.02 12.12 14.19
C PRO A 51 -9.21 11.63 15.01
N LEU A 52 -9.05 10.45 15.62
CA LEU A 52 -10.02 9.93 16.59
C LEU A 52 -10.16 10.87 17.79
N LYS A 53 -11.39 11.10 18.22
CA LYS A 53 -11.69 11.87 19.45
C LYS A 53 -11.33 11.12 20.72
N ASP A 54 -11.47 9.80 20.69
CA ASP A 54 -11.15 8.90 21.80
C ASP A 54 -10.20 7.83 21.28
N THR A 55 -8.99 7.83 21.86
CA THR A 55 -7.90 6.90 21.54
C THR A 55 -7.68 5.90 22.68
N SER A 56 -8.61 5.77 23.62
CA SER A 56 -8.54 4.72 24.64
C SER A 56 -8.62 3.32 24.01
N ALA A 57 -7.99 2.35 24.67
CA ALA A 57 -8.13 0.95 24.30
C ALA A 57 -9.60 0.52 24.42
N LYS A 58 -10.10 -0.14 23.38
CA LYS A 58 -11.44 -0.73 23.35
C LYS A 58 -11.42 -2.04 22.58
N LEU A 59 -12.41 -2.89 22.85
CA LEU A 59 -12.62 -4.14 22.13
C LEU A 59 -12.90 -3.83 20.65
N VAL A 60 -12.13 -4.42 19.75
CA VAL A 60 -12.31 -4.28 18.28
C VAL A 60 -12.54 -5.62 17.58
N ASN A 61 -12.23 -6.74 18.22
CA ASN A 61 -12.80 -8.03 17.82
C ASN A 61 -14.14 -8.26 18.53
N ASP A 62 -15.15 -7.49 18.13
CA ASP A 62 -16.48 -7.48 18.76
C ASP A 62 -17.54 -8.25 17.93
N LYS A 63 -18.79 -8.25 18.41
CA LYS A 63 -19.91 -8.92 17.74
C LYS A 63 -20.29 -8.30 16.39
N ALA A 64 -20.02 -7.01 16.17
CA ALA A 64 -20.30 -6.33 14.92
C ALA A 64 -19.22 -6.60 13.86
N HIS A 65 -18.00 -6.90 14.30
CA HIS A 65 -16.84 -7.15 13.44
C HIS A 65 -16.26 -8.57 13.56
N PRO A 66 -17.08 -9.64 13.38
CA PRO A 66 -16.58 -11.00 13.48
C PRO A 66 -15.66 -11.32 12.29
N TRP A 67 -14.62 -12.11 12.56
CA TRP A 67 -13.82 -12.72 11.50
C TRP A 67 -14.69 -13.63 10.63
N LYS A 68 -14.49 -13.59 9.31
CA LYS A 68 -15.10 -14.53 8.36
C LYS A 68 -14.06 -15.03 7.37
N PRO A 69 -14.14 -16.31 6.94
CA PRO A 69 -13.27 -16.84 5.90
C PRO A 69 -13.51 -16.11 4.56
N LEU A 70 -12.50 -16.16 3.69
CA LEU A 70 -12.58 -15.57 2.35
C LEU A 70 -13.67 -16.25 1.52
N ARG A 71 -14.45 -15.44 0.82
CA ARG A 71 -15.35 -15.88 -0.24
C ARG A 71 -14.62 -15.87 -1.57
N ARG A 72 -15.18 -16.56 -2.56
CA ARG A 72 -14.69 -16.48 -3.94
C ARG A 72 -14.73 -15.01 -4.40
N GLY A 73 -13.57 -14.50 -4.81
CA GLY A 73 -13.40 -13.14 -5.29
C GLY A 73 -12.93 -12.13 -4.24
N ASP A 74 -12.93 -12.49 -2.95
CA ASP A 74 -12.34 -11.63 -1.92
C ASP A 74 -10.81 -11.53 -2.12
N ILE A 75 -10.26 -10.32 -1.99
CA ILE A 75 -8.85 -10.04 -2.22
C ILE A 75 -8.16 -9.70 -0.89
N ARG A 76 -6.96 -10.26 -0.73
CA ARG A 76 -5.98 -9.96 0.31
C ARG A 76 -4.63 -9.74 -0.37
N GLY A 77 -3.72 -9.05 0.30
CA GLY A 77 -2.40 -8.71 -0.24
C GLY A 77 -1.28 -8.79 0.80
N PRO A 78 -0.20 -8.01 0.61
CA PRO A 78 0.99 -8.12 1.45
C PRO A 78 0.80 -7.55 2.87
N CYS A 79 -0.15 -6.64 3.08
CA CYS A 79 -0.34 -5.97 4.36
C CYS A 79 -1.24 -6.80 5.33
N PRO A 80 -0.70 -7.37 6.42
CA PRO A 80 -1.49 -8.14 7.38
C PRO A 80 -2.55 -7.30 8.11
N GLY A 81 -2.28 -6.02 8.35
CA GLY A 81 -3.22 -5.09 8.99
C GLY A 81 -4.48 -4.88 8.16
N LEU A 82 -4.34 -4.44 6.90
CA LEU A 82 -5.47 -4.26 5.98
C LEU A 82 -6.22 -5.56 5.71
N ASN A 83 -5.49 -6.67 5.62
CA ASN A 83 -6.09 -7.99 5.47
C ASN A 83 -7.01 -8.34 6.65
N ALA A 84 -6.57 -8.07 7.89
CA ALA A 84 -7.38 -8.29 9.09
C ALA A 84 -8.60 -7.36 9.13
N LEU A 85 -8.46 -6.08 8.77
CA LEU A 85 -9.59 -5.15 8.68
C LEU A 85 -10.67 -5.64 7.70
N ALA A 86 -10.28 -6.12 6.52
CA ALA A 86 -11.23 -6.68 5.55
C ALA A 86 -11.83 -8.00 6.05
N SER A 87 -11.05 -8.88 6.69
CA SER A 87 -11.55 -10.15 7.23
C SER A 87 -12.46 -10.02 8.45
N HIS A 88 -12.38 -8.90 9.18
CA HIS A 88 -13.29 -8.55 10.27
C HIS A 88 -14.46 -7.66 9.82
N GLY A 89 -14.43 -7.15 8.59
CA GLY A 89 -15.51 -6.35 8.01
C GLY A 89 -15.48 -4.88 8.40
N TYR A 90 -14.36 -4.39 8.95
CA TYR A 90 -14.10 -2.96 9.08
C TYR A 90 -13.92 -2.32 7.69
N LEU A 91 -13.14 -2.98 6.84
CA LEU A 91 -13.11 -2.69 5.40
C LEU A 91 -14.13 -3.57 4.65
N PRO A 92 -14.53 -3.17 3.44
CA PRO A 92 -15.26 -4.06 2.54
C PRO A 92 -14.54 -5.42 2.43
N ARG A 93 -15.27 -6.50 2.72
CA ARG A 93 -14.68 -7.84 2.87
C ARG A 93 -14.03 -8.37 1.59
N ASN A 94 -14.45 -7.83 0.44
CA ASN A 94 -13.86 -8.12 -0.87
C ASN A 94 -12.45 -7.53 -1.05
N GLY A 95 -11.98 -6.66 -0.15
CA GLY A 95 -10.65 -6.06 -0.20
C GLY A 95 -10.52 -4.86 -1.13
N ILE A 96 -11.63 -4.24 -1.55
CA ILE A 96 -11.63 -3.02 -2.37
C ILE A 96 -12.21 -1.87 -1.54
N ALA A 97 -11.43 -0.82 -1.34
CA ALA A 97 -11.78 0.26 -0.43
C ALA A 97 -11.40 1.63 -0.99
N THR A 98 -12.07 2.67 -0.50
CA THR A 98 -11.63 4.05 -0.71
C THR A 98 -10.53 4.42 0.28
N PRO A 99 -9.70 5.44 -0.02
CA PRO A 99 -8.75 6.00 0.94
C PRO A 99 -9.39 6.38 2.28
N VAL A 100 -10.57 7.00 2.24
CA VAL A 100 -11.34 7.38 3.44
C VAL A 100 -11.72 6.17 4.30
N GLN A 101 -12.15 5.07 3.69
CA GLN A 101 -12.46 3.84 4.42
C GLN A 101 -11.20 3.26 5.08
N ILE A 102 -10.07 3.28 4.37
CA ILE A 102 -8.78 2.81 4.89
C ILE A 102 -8.34 3.66 6.10
N ILE A 103 -8.29 4.98 5.96
CA ILE A 103 -7.86 5.90 7.02
C ILE A 103 -8.76 5.79 8.26
N ASN A 104 -10.08 5.75 8.08
CA ASN A 104 -11.01 5.59 9.21
C ASN A 104 -10.77 4.27 9.95
N THR A 105 -10.63 3.17 9.23
CA THR A 105 -10.60 1.83 9.83
C THR A 105 -9.26 1.49 10.47
N ILE A 106 -8.14 1.91 9.87
CA ILE A 106 -6.83 1.72 10.50
C ILE A 106 -6.74 2.51 11.81
N GLN A 107 -7.23 3.76 11.83
CA GLN A 107 -7.31 4.53 13.07
C GLN A 107 -8.23 3.82 14.09
N GLU A 108 -9.45 3.46 13.68
CA GLU A 108 -10.43 2.87 14.58
C GLU A 108 -9.95 1.59 15.26
N VAL A 109 -9.24 0.73 14.53
CA VAL A 109 -8.87 -0.62 14.97
C VAL A 109 -7.45 -0.73 15.50
N PHE A 110 -6.51 0.00 14.91
CA PHE A 110 -5.10 -0.07 15.28
C PHE A 110 -4.61 1.19 15.97
N ASN A 111 -5.48 2.20 16.13
CA ASN A 111 -5.14 3.47 16.77
C ASN A 111 -3.92 4.15 16.11
N MET A 112 -3.75 3.93 14.81
CA MET A 112 -2.68 4.55 14.04
C MET A 112 -2.87 6.07 14.04
N GLU A 113 -1.76 6.79 14.21
CA GLU A 113 -1.70 8.23 14.06
C GLU A 113 -2.32 8.69 12.74
N ASN A 114 -3.16 9.73 12.81
CA ASN A 114 -3.90 10.23 11.67
C ASN A 114 -2.99 10.64 10.51
N SER A 115 -1.94 11.40 10.80
CA SER A 115 -0.94 11.87 9.81
C SER A 115 -0.28 10.70 9.09
N LEU A 116 0.12 9.65 9.84
CA LEU A 116 0.69 8.43 9.27
C LEU A 116 -0.33 7.67 8.41
N ALA A 117 -1.57 7.53 8.88
CA ALA A 117 -2.63 6.84 8.15
C ALA A 117 -2.94 7.55 6.81
N ILE A 118 -3.00 8.88 6.82
CA ILE A 118 -3.18 9.71 5.62
C ILE A 118 -1.99 9.50 4.67
N PHE A 119 -0.76 9.68 5.17
CA PHE A 119 0.45 9.57 4.35
C PHE A 119 0.56 8.20 3.66
N LEU A 120 0.45 7.10 4.42
CA LEU A 120 0.56 5.75 3.87
C LEU A 120 -0.56 5.44 2.87
N THR A 121 -1.80 5.84 3.19
CA THR A 121 -2.96 5.55 2.34
C THR A 121 -2.85 6.26 1.00
N TYR A 122 -2.52 7.56 0.98
CA TYR A 122 -2.42 8.30 -0.27
C TYR A 122 -1.14 7.98 -1.02
N ALA A 123 -0.02 7.67 -0.34
CA ALA A 123 1.18 7.17 -1.01
C ALA A 123 0.88 5.89 -1.80
N ALA A 124 0.13 4.95 -1.21
CA ALA A 124 -0.35 3.75 -1.89
C ALA A 124 -1.39 4.07 -2.98
N HIS A 125 -2.41 4.87 -2.69
CA HIS A 125 -3.49 5.15 -3.62
C HIS A 125 -3.01 5.85 -4.91
N LEU A 126 -2.01 6.74 -4.79
CA LEU A 126 -1.42 7.46 -5.93
C LEU A 126 -0.69 6.54 -6.91
N VAL A 127 -0.11 5.43 -6.44
CA VAL A 127 0.67 4.50 -7.29
C VAL A 127 -0.08 3.23 -7.66
N ASP A 128 -1.01 2.77 -6.81
CA ASP A 128 -1.70 1.48 -6.94
C ASP A 128 -3.22 1.58 -7.09
N GLY A 129 -3.79 2.77 -6.88
CA GLY A 129 -5.23 3.01 -6.87
C GLY A 129 -5.76 3.62 -8.16
N ASN A 130 -7.07 3.47 -8.39
CA ASN A 130 -7.75 4.15 -9.46
C ASN A 130 -8.20 5.53 -8.98
N LEU A 131 -7.50 6.56 -9.44
CA LEU A 131 -7.76 7.96 -9.07
C LEU A 131 -9.05 8.53 -9.67
N ILE A 132 -9.63 7.86 -10.66
CA ILE A 132 -10.92 8.28 -11.24
C ILE A 132 -12.08 7.74 -10.42
N THR A 133 -12.02 6.48 -9.98
CA THR A 133 -13.10 5.86 -9.21
C THR A 133 -12.93 5.99 -7.70
N ASP A 134 -11.78 6.51 -7.23
CA ASP A 134 -11.40 6.62 -5.81
C ASP A 134 -11.41 5.25 -5.11
N LEU A 135 -10.85 4.22 -5.77
CA LEU A 135 -10.80 2.85 -5.26
C LEU A 135 -9.40 2.27 -5.32
N LEU A 136 -9.02 1.56 -4.26
CA LEU A 136 -7.78 0.81 -4.13
C LEU A 136 -8.10 -0.65 -3.82
N SER A 137 -7.39 -1.57 -4.47
CA SER A 137 -7.36 -2.97 -4.03
C SER A 137 -6.25 -3.17 -3.00
N ILE A 138 -6.57 -3.81 -1.87
CA ILE A 138 -5.58 -4.15 -0.84
C ILE A 138 -4.66 -5.32 -1.23
N GLY A 139 -4.76 -5.81 -2.47
CA GLY A 139 -3.95 -6.90 -3.00
C GLY A 139 -3.83 -6.84 -4.51
N ARG A 140 -4.17 -7.93 -5.20
CA ARG A 140 -4.01 -8.05 -6.66
C ARG A 140 -4.86 -7.07 -7.47
N LYS A 141 -4.40 -6.79 -8.69
CA LYS A 141 -5.17 -6.10 -9.74
C LYS A 141 -6.55 -6.73 -9.92
N THR A 142 -7.57 -5.89 -10.07
CA THR A 142 -8.95 -6.33 -10.24
C THR A 142 -9.76 -5.32 -11.06
N PRO A 143 -10.75 -5.76 -11.86
CA PRO A 143 -11.68 -4.85 -12.53
C PRO A 143 -12.62 -4.13 -11.55
N LEU A 144 -12.67 -4.53 -10.27
CA LEU A 144 -13.53 -3.90 -9.27
C LEU A 144 -13.09 -2.48 -8.88
N THR A 145 -11.87 -2.09 -9.23
CA THR A 145 -11.40 -0.69 -9.13
C THR A 145 -11.76 0.12 -10.37
N GLY A 146 -12.62 -0.39 -11.26
CA GLY A 146 -13.03 0.28 -12.48
C GLY A 146 -12.02 0.17 -13.63
N ARG A 147 -12.28 0.91 -14.71
CA ARG A 147 -11.40 0.98 -15.88
C ARG A 147 -10.12 1.73 -15.52
N ASP A 148 -8.95 1.14 -15.80
CA ASP A 148 -7.68 1.79 -15.45
C ASP A 148 -7.51 3.09 -16.24
N PRO A 149 -7.25 4.25 -15.61
CA PRO A 149 -6.53 5.32 -16.29
C PRO A 149 -5.13 4.82 -16.71
N PRO A 150 -4.40 5.52 -17.59
CA PRO A 150 -2.95 5.31 -17.70
C PRO A 150 -2.30 5.83 -16.41
N PRO A 151 -1.45 5.04 -15.72
CA PRO A 151 -0.96 3.69 -16.00
C PRO A 151 -1.74 2.60 -15.24
N ILE A 152 -1.29 1.34 -15.35
CA ILE A 152 -1.93 0.18 -14.72
C ILE A 152 -2.19 0.42 -13.22
N VAL A 153 -3.46 0.39 -12.83
CA VAL A 153 -3.91 0.32 -11.44
C VAL A 153 -3.75 -1.13 -10.97
N GLY A 154 -2.66 -1.41 -10.26
CA GLY A 154 -2.26 -2.77 -9.92
C GLY A 154 -2.72 -3.28 -8.55
N GLY A 155 -3.15 -2.38 -7.64
CA GLY A 155 -3.40 -2.72 -6.24
C GLY A 155 -2.11 -3.01 -5.47
N LEU A 156 -2.20 -3.22 -4.16
CA LEU A 156 -1.01 -3.35 -3.28
C LEU A 156 -0.09 -4.54 -3.58
N ASN A 157 -0.43 -5.44 -4.51
CA ASN A 157 0.51 -6.46 -4.98
C ASN A 157 1.51 -5.93 -6.03
N THR A 158 1.39 -4.69 -6.52
CA THR A 158 2.34 -4.13 -7.47
C THR A 158 3.71 -3.98 -6.83
N HIS A 159 4.70 -4.68 -7.38
CA HIS A 159 6.07 -4.62 -6.88
C HIS A 159 6.73 -3.25 -7.17
N ALA A 160 7.58 -2.81 -6.24
CA ALA A 160 8.48 -1.67 -6.33
C ALA A 160 7.86 -0.26 -6.35
N VAL A 161 6.53 -0.12 -6.18
CA VAL A 161 5.86 1.18 -6.01
C VAL A 161 5.44 1.46 -4.57
N PHE A 162 5.10 0.40 -3.83
CA PHE A 162 4.85 0.43 -2.39
C PHE A 162 5.32 -0.89 -1.76
N GLU A 163 4.83 -2.02 -2.28
CA GLU A 163 5.35 -3.35 -1.98
C GLU A 163 6.82 -3.46 -2.42
N GLY A 164 7.63 -4.21 -1.69
CA GLY A 164 9.00 -4.46 -2.09
C GLY A 164 9.70 -5.55 -1.28
N ASP A 165 10.96 -5.77 -1.65
CA ASP A 165 11.78 -6.88 -1.17
C ASP A 165 12.07 -6.84 0.33
N ALA A 166 12.61 -7.95 0.84
CA ALA A 166 12.95 -8.16 2.25
C ALA A 166 11.72 -8.07 3.18
N SER A 167 10.53 -8.46 2.71
CA SER A 167 9.36 -8.58 3.59
C SER A 167 9.56 -9.67 4.66
N MET A 168 8.95 -9.50 5.84
CA MET A 168 9.16 -10.41 6.99
C MET A 168 8.49 -11.77 6.79
N THR A 169 7.30 -11.80 6.18
CA THR A 169 6.48 -13.02 6.04
C THR A 169 5.98 -13.25 4.61
N ARG A 170 6.46 -12.44 3.65
CA ARG A 170 6.19 -12.52 2.21
C ARG A 170 7.53 -12.67 1.48
N GLY A 171 7.54 -13.44 0.40
CA GLY A 171 8.73 -13.56 -0.45
C GLY A 171 8.98 -12.30 -1.28
N ASP A 172 10.19 -12.16 -1.81
CA ASP A 172 10.50 -11.13 -2.80
C ASP A 172 9.78 -11.45 -4.13
N ASP A 173 9.36 -10.43 -4.88
CA ASP A 173 8.64 -10.60 -6.15
C ASP A 173 9.43 -11.42 -7.18
N PHE A 174 10.77 -11.31 -7.14
CA PHE A 174 11.67 -12.11 -7.98
C PHE A 174 11.40 -13.62 -7.89
N PHE A 175 10.93 -14.13 -6.73
CA PHE A 175 10.62 -15.54 -6.53
C PHE A 175 9.16 -15.91 -6.92
N GLY A 176 8.39 -14.96 -7.46
CA GLY A 176 7.09 -15.18 -8.09
C GLY A 176 5.87 -14.96 -7.21
N ASN A 177 6.03 -14.72 -5.90
CA ASN A 177 4.90 -14.38 -5.02
C ASN A 177 5.31 -13.44 -3.87
N ASN A 178 4.89 -12.18 -4.00
CA ASN A 178 5.20 -11.09 -3.07
C ASN A 178 4.12 -10.78 -2.01
N HIS A 179 3.01 -11.53 -1.99
CA HIS A 179 1.82 -11.13 -1.22
C HIS A 179 1.24 -12.22 -0.32
N ASN A 180 1.38 -13.48 -0.69
CA ASN A 180 0.89 -14.58 0.13
C ASN A 180 1.79 -14.79 1.35
N PHE A 181 1.18 -15.19 2.46
CA PHE A 181 1.90 -15.68 3.62
C PHE A 181 2.85 -16.82 3.22
N ASN A 182 4.10 -16.71 3.62
CA ASN A 182 5.12 -17.73 3.41
C ASN A 182 5.46 -18.40 4.75
N ALA A 183 5.13 -19.69 4.86
CA ALA A 183 5.33 -20.46 6.09
C ALA A 183 6.81 -20.54 6.50
N THR A 184 7.73 -20.74 5.55
CA THR A 184 9.18 -20.80 5.82
C THR A 184 9.72 -19.49 6.38
N LEU A 185 9.26 -18.34 5.85
CA LEU A 185 9.63 -17.04 6.40
C LEU A 185 9.01 -16.80 7.78
N PHE A 186 7.81 -17.32 8.03
CA PHE A 186 7.20 -17.26 9.35
C PHE A 186 7.90 -18.19 10.36
N ASP A 187 8.40 -19.35 9.94
CA ASP A 187 9.25 -20.20 10.79
C ASP A 187 10.56 -19.48 11.15
N GLN A 188 11.16 -18.74 10.21
CA GLN A 188 12.30 -17.85 10.50
C GLN A 188 11.91 -16.73 11.50
N PHE A 189 10.73 -16.13 11.32
CA PHE A 189 10.20 -15.15 12.28
C PHE A 189 10.10 -15.74 13.69
N VAL A 190 9.55 -16.95 13.83
CA VAL A 190 9.45 -17.68 15.11
C VAL A 190 10.83 -18.03 15.69
N ASP A 191 11.77 -18.51 14.87
CA ASP A 191 13.16 -18.78 15.31
C ASP A 191 13.81 -17.53 15.93
N PHE A 192 13.68 -16.39 15.26
CA PHE A 192 14.23 -15.12 15.72
C PHE A 192 13.56 -14.66 17.03
N ASN A 193 12.25 -14.88 17.19
CA ASN A 193 11.56 -14.60 18.46
C ASN A 193 12.10 -15.46 19.60
N ASN A 194 12.35 -16.75 19.36
CA ASN A 194 12.90 -17.65 20.37
C ASN A 194 14.33 -17.24 20.77
N ARG A 195 15.15 -16.85 19.80
CA ARG A 195 16.56 -16.50 20.02
C ARG A 195 16.77 -15.13 20.69
N PHE A 196 15.98 -14.13 20.31
CA PHE A 196 16.23 -12.73 20.68
C PHE A 196 15.13 -12.10 21.52
N GLY A 197 13.94 -12.70 21.58
CA GLY A 197 12.76 -12.12 22.22
C GLY A 197 12.11 -13.00 23.29
N GLY A 198 12.75 -14.08 23.72
CA GLY A 198 12.18 -15.01 24.71
C GLY A 198 10.85 -15.63 24.25
N GLY A 199 10.72 -15.88 22.94
CA GLY A 199 9.50 -16.42 22.31
C GLY A 199 8.43 -15.38 21.97
N LYS A 200 8.73 -14.09 22.10
CA LYS A 200 7.85 -12.97 21.71
C LYS A 200 8.54 -12.10 20.65
N TYR A 201 7.75 -11.44 19.81
CA TYR A 201 8.26 -10.44 18.89
C TYR A 201 8.28 -9.06 19.56
N ASN A 202 9.46 -8.43 19.58
CA ASN A 202 9.73 -7.12 20.17
C ASN A 202 10.79 -6.37 19.36
N LEU A 203 11.22 -5.18 19.80
CA LEU A 203 12.13 -4.33 19.03
C LEU A 203 13.49 -4.98 18.77
N THR A 204 14.01 -5.77 19.72
CA THR A 204 15.25 -6.52 19.52
C THR A 204 15.09 -7.54 18.40
N VAL A 205 13.98 -8.28 18.38
CA VAL A 205 13.73 -9.23 17.29
C VAL A 205 13.52 -8.52 15.96
N ALA A 206 12.80 -7.38 15.95
CA ALA A 206 12.57 -6.59 14.76
C ALA A 206 13.90 -6.16 14.10
N ALA A 207 14.87 -5.71 14.90
CA ALA A 207 16.22 -5.37 14.44
C ALA A 207 16.93 -6.55 13.78
N GLU A 208 17.03 -7.67 14.48
CA GLU A 208 17.74 -8.87 14.00
C GLU A 208 17.08 -9.45 12.75
N LEU A 209 15.75 -9.56 12.75
CA LEU A 209 15.01 -10.12 11.62
C LEU A 209 15.05 -9.18 10.41
N ARG A 210 14.89 -7.86 10.58
CA ARG A 210 14.99 -6.89 9.49
C ARG A 210 16.33 -7.01 8.78
N PHE A 211 17.42 -7.04 9.54
CA PHE A 211 18.76 -7.20 8.97
C PHE A 211 18.93 -8.55 8.28
N LYS A 212 18.48 -9.64 8.91
CA LYS A 212 18.49 -10.97 8.30
C LYS A 212 17.76 -11.01 6.96
N ARG A 213 16.56 -10.41 6.88
CA ARG A 213 15.77 -10.39 5.64
C ARG A 213 16.49 -9.64 4.52
N ILE A 214 17.16 -8.53 4.84
CA ILE A 214 18.02 -7.81 3.88
C ILE A 214 19.17 -8.70 3.40
N GLN A 215 19.90 -9.35 4.31
CA GLN A 215 21.02 -10.24 3.97
C GLN A 215 20.57 -11.41 3.07
N ASP A 216 19.43 -12.02 3.38
CA ASP A 216 18.87 -13.11 2.59
C ASP A 216 18.56 -12.65 1.16
N SER A 217 17.94 -11.48 1.00
CA SER A 217 17.65 -10.93 -0.33
C SER A 217 18.92 -10.56 -1.09
N ILE A 218 19.94 -9.99 -0.43
CA ILE A 218 21.26 -9.77 -1.05
C ILE A 218 21.84 -11.10 -1.57
N ALA A 219 21.75 -12.17 -0.78
CA ALA A 219 22.35 -13.45 -1.10
C ALA A 219 21.61 -14.28 -2.16
N THR A 220 20.32 -14.02 -2.38
CA THR A 220 19.46 -14.90 -3.18
C THR A 220 18.68 -14.23 -4.30
N ASN A 221 18.41 -12.92 -4.20
CA ASN A 221 17.65 -12.18 -5.20
C ASN A 221 18.60 -11.29 -6.03
N PRO A 222 18.94 -11.65 -7.29
CA PRO A 222 19.82 -10.85 -8.14
C PRO A 222 19.24 -9.50 -8.58
N ARG A 223 17.94 -9.26 -8.31
CA ARG A 223 17.22 -8.02 -8.56
C ARG A 223 16.82 -7.29 -7.28
N PHE A 224 17.41 -7.68 -6.14
CA PHE A 224 17.09 -7.10 -4.84
C PHE A 224 17.17 -5.57 -4.88
N SER A 225 16.08 -4.90 -4.53
CA SER A 225 16.01 -3.45 -4.43
C SER A 225 15.62 -3.02 -3.02
N PHE A 226 16.45 -2.16 -2.43
CA PHE A 226 16.25 -1.61 -1.08
C PHE A 226 16.52 -0.11 -1.05
N VAL A 227 15.88 0.59 -1.98
CA VAL A 227 15.88 2.05 -2.09
C VAL A 227 14.51 2.62 -1.73
N SER A 228 14.42 3.94 -1.60
CA SER A 228 13.16 4.64 -1.33
C SER A 228 12.11 4.43 -2.43
N PRO A 229 10.82 4.24 -2.10
CA PRO A 229 10.22 4.34 -0.76
C PRO A 229 10.35 3.07 0.10
N ARG A 230 10.69 1.91 -0.50
CA ARG A 230 10.75 0.62 0.19
C ARG A 230 11.70 0.62 1.39
N TYR A 231 12.84 1.32 1.26
CA TYR A 231 13.81 1.48 2.33
C TYR A 231 13.15 1.90 3.66
N PHE A 232 12.32 2.95 3.64
CA PHE A 232 11.63 3.44 4.83
C PHE A 232 10.53 2.51 5.31
N THR A 233 9.67 2.05 4.40
CA THR A 233 8.51 1.21 4.76
C THR A 233 8.95 -0.12 5.34
N ALA A 234 10.06 -0.71 4.86
CA ALA A 234 10.60 -1.94 5.42
C ALA A 234 10.97 -1.81 6.91
N TYR A 235 11.58 -0.70 7.33
CA TYR A 235 11.87 -0.47 8.76
C TYR A 235 10.61 -0.13 9.54
N ALA A 236 9.74 0.74 9.03
CA ALA A 236 8.47 1.09 9.70
C ALA A 236 7.60 -0.15 9.94
N GLU A 237 7.45 -1.01 8.94
CA GLU A 237 6.67 -2.25 9.00
C GLU A 237 7.23 -3.26 10.01
N SER A 238 8.51 -3.18 10.36
CA SER A 238 9.11 -4.06 11.37
C SER A 238 8.66 -3.72 12.79
N VAL A 239 8.25 -2.47 13.06
CA VAL A 239 7.75 -2.06 14.38
C VAL A 239 6.22 -2.13 14.49
N PHE A 240 5.51 -2.19 13.37
CA PHE A 240 4.04 -2.27 13.35
C PHE A 240 3.44 -3.45 14.14
N PRO A 241 3.99 -4.68 14.12
CA PRO A 241 3.45 -5.76 14.94
C PRO A 241 3.52 -5.44 16.44
N ILE A 242 4.53 -4.69 16.88
CA ILE A 242 4.74 -4.29 18.27
C ILE A 242 3.74 -3.19 18.63
N ASN A 243 3.59 -2.20 17.75
CA ASN A 243 2.80 -1.01 18.02
C ASN A 243 1.29 -1.25 17.83
N PHE A 244 0.90 -2.18 16.96
CA PHE A 244 -0.50 -2.33 16.54
C PHE A 244 -1.11 -3.71 16.79
N PHE A 245 -0.32 -4.79 16.92
CA PHE A 245 -0.87 -6.15 17.09
C PHE A 245 -0.79 -6.68 18.52
N VAL A 246 -0.11 -5.96 19.43
CA VAL A 246 -0.16 -6.23 20.87
C VAL A 246 -1.51 -5.73 21.41
N ASP A 247 -2.21 -6.56 22.17
CA ASP A 247 -3.49 -6.20 22.78
C ASP A 247 -3.33 -4.97 23.68
N GLY A 248 -4.11 -3.92 23.46
CA GLY A 248 -3.90 -2.63 24.11
C GLY A 248 -4.16 -2.57 25.61
N ARG A 249 -4.66 -3.64 26.24
CA ARG A 249 -4.66 -3.79 27.71
C ARG A 249 -3.25 -4.12 28.23
N ARG A 250 -2.38 -4.61 27.36
CA ARG A 250 -0.96 -4.86 27.59
C ARG A 250 -0.16 -3.73 26.95
N ASN A 251 0.76 -3.13 27.70
CA ASN A 251 1.64 -2.08 27.21
C ASN A 251 3.11 -2.52 27.34
N ASP A 252 3.38 -3.76 26.94
CA ASP A 252 4.66 -4.44 27.13
C ASP A 252 5.52 -4.51 25.86
N GLY A 253 4.94 -4.20 24.69
CA GLY A 253 5.61 -4.32 23.39
C GLY A 253 6.03 -5.75 23.06
N GLN A 254 5.35 -6.76 23.62
CA GLN A 254 5.67 -8.18 23.44
C GLN A 254 4.54 -8.90 22.72
N LEU A 255 4.66 -9.02 21.40
CA LEU A 255 3.69 -9.76 20.58
C LEU A 255 3.92 -11.27 20.69
N ASP A 256 2.89 -12.00 21.13
CA ASP A 256 2.93 -13.46 21.17
C ASP A 256 2.69 -14.11 19.80
N MET A 257 3.11 -15.37 19.67
CA MET A 257 3.11 -16.07 18.38
C MET A 257 1.70 -16.43 17.90
N ASP A 258 0.76 -16.66 18.81
CA ASP A 258 -0.63 -16.93 18.44
C ASP A 258 -1.27 -15.70 17.81
N ALA A 259 -1.06 -14.52 18.41
CA ALA A 259 -1.48 -13.25 17.83
C ALA A 259 -0.76 -12.95 16.52
N ALA A 260 0.57 -13.14 16.46
CA ALA A 260 1.35 -12.93 15.24
C ALA A 260 0.84 -13.82 14.09
N GLN A 261 0.64 -15.11 14.33
CA GLN A 261 0.11 -16.04 13.32
C GLN A 261 -1.31 -15.66 12.89
N GLY A 262 -2.15 -15.27 13.86
CA GLY A 262 -3.48 -14.74 13.61
C GLY A 262 -3.46 -13.62 12.56
N PHE A 263 -2.65 -12.59 12.77
CA PHE A 263 -2.55 -11.46 11.84
C PHE A 263 -1.86 -11.83 10.51
N PHE A 264 -0.68 -12.45 10.57
CA PHE A 264 0.16 -12.66 9.38
C PHE A 264 -0.38 -13.74 8.43
N GLN A 265 -0.92 -14.82 8.97
CA GLN A 265 -1.40 -15.97 8.19
C GLN A 265 -2.92 -15.90 7.96
N PHE A 266 -3.69 -15.66 9.02
CA PHE A 266 -5.15 -15.84 8.97
C PHE A 266 -5.94 -14.55 8.82
N SER A 267 -5.26 -13.40 8.82
CA SER A 267 -5.91 -12.09 8.79
C SER A 267 -6.96 -11.98 9.91
N ARG A 268 -6.61 -12.42 11.12
CA ARG A 268 -7.52 -12.65 12.23
C ARG A 268 -6.96 -12.04 13.51
N MET A 269 -7.72 -11.11 14.08
CA MET A 269 -7.42 -10.55 15.40
C MET A 269 -7.63 -11.64 16.47
N PRO A 270 -6.83 -11.64 17.55
CA PRO A 270 -7.08 -12.50 18.71
C PRO A 270 -8.50 -12.35 19.26
N LYS A 271 -9.02 -13.40 19.90
CA LYS A 271 -10.31 -13.29 20.61
C LYS A 271 -10.18 -12.21 21.69
N ASP A 272 -11.24 -11.42 21.85
CA ASP A 272 -11.29 -10.33 22.82
C ASP A 272 -10.16 -9.31 22.64
N PHE A 273 -9.67 -9.11 21.41
CA PHE A 273 -8.58 -8.19 21.10
C PHE A 273 -8.98 -6.72 21.30
N PHE A 274 -8.22 -6.01 22.13
CA PHE A 274 -8.35 -4.57 22.32
C PHE A 274 -7.32 -3.84 21.46
N ARG A 275 -7.76 -2.79 20.76
CA ARG A 275 -6.84 -1.88 20.05
C ARG A 275 -5.83 -1.25 21.02
N PRO A 276 -4.66 -0.77 20.56
CA PRO A 276 -3.68 -0.09 21.40
C PRO A 276 -4.28 1.04 22.24
N ASN A 277 -3.78 1.23 23.47
CA ASN A 277 -4.20 2.33 24.33
C ASN A 277 -3.41 3.61 24.02
N GLY A 278 -4.07 4.59 23.43
CA GLY A 278 -3.47 5.80 22.88
C GLY A 278 -2.99 5.62 21.44
N THR A 279 -2.80 6.75 20.76
CA THR A 279 -2.28 6.81 19.40
C THR A 279 -0.92 6.11 19.30
N ARG A 280 -0.67 5.44 18.17
CA ARG A 280 0.59 4.76 17.84
C ARG A 280 1.03 5.06 16.41
N SER A 281 2.33 5.04 16.17
CA SER A 281 2.95 5.40 14.90
C SER A 281 4.14 4.46 14.65
N THR A 282 5.31 5.01 14.29
CA THR A 282 6.55 4.27 14.04
C THR A 282 7.48 4.25 15.26
N GLU A 283 6.95 4.23 16.49
CA GLU A 283 7.78 4.18 17.70
C GLU A 283 8.75 3.00 17.64
N GLY A 284 10.02 3.24 17.97
CA GLY A 284 11.09 2.23 17.93
C GLY A 284 11.80 2.08 16.58
N ILE A 285 11.35 2.74 15.51
CA ILE A 285 11.98 2.62 14.17
C ILE A 285 13.49 2.93 14.18
N ASN A 286 13.90 3.96 14.91
CA ASN A 286 15.31 4.33 15.04
C ASN A 286 16.13 3.25 15.77
N GLN A 287 15.54 2.54 16.74
CA GLN A 287 16.23 1.46 17.44
C GLN A 287 16.49 0.28 16.51
N VAL A 288 15.50 -0.08 15.68
CA VAL A 288 15.66 -1.13 14.66
C VAL A 288 16.75 -0.75 13.66
N PHE A 289 16.73 0.48 13.14
CA PHE A 289 17.74 0.94 12.18
C PHE A 289 19.15 1.00 12.79
N LEU A 290 19.30 1.56 13.99
CA LEU A 290 20.61 1.76 14.62
C LEU A 290 21.28 0.46 15.07
N ALA A 291 20.53 -0.63 15.24
CA ALA A 291 21.10 -1.93 15.57
C ALA A 291 21.98 -2.49 14.45
N HIS A 292 21.54 -2.34 13.19
CA HIS A 292 22.27 -2.79 12.00
C HIS A 292 22.09 -1.77 10.85
N PRO A 293 22.83 -0.65 10.85
CA PRO A 293 22.66 0.37 9.82
C PRO A 293 22.99 -0.16 8.43
N VAL A 294 22.01 -0.11 7.51
CA VAL A 294 22.19 -0.47 6.10
C VAL A 294 21.90 0.76 5.26
N GLN A 295 22.79 1.15 4.36
CA GLN A 295 22.55 2.25 3.41
C GLN A 295 21.66 1.78 2.25
N PRO A 296 20.83 2.67 1.66
CA PRO A 296 19.97 2.30 0.55
C PRO A 296 20.77 1.88 -0.69
N GLY A 297 20.24 0.90 -1.43
CA GLY A 297 20.92 0.30 -2.58
C GLY A 297 20.22 -0.95 -3.08
N GLY A 298 20.92 -1.76 -3.85
CA GLY A 298 20.38 -3.00 -4.40
C GLY A 298 21.43 -3.86 -5.08
N ASN A 299 21.05 -5.09 -5.43
CA ASN A 299 21.89 -5.97 -6.24
C ASN A 299 21.91 -5.52 -7.71
N VAL A 300 23.07 -5.62 -8.35
CA VAL A 300 23.29 -5.20 -9.75
C VAL A 300 23.39 -6.44 -10.64
N GLY A 301 22.22 -7.00 -11.00
CA GLY A 301 22.09 -8.07 -12.00
C GLY A 301 22.56 -9.46 -11.56
N LYS A 302 23.10 -9.60 -10.34
CA LYS A 302 23.53 -10.89 -9.75
C LYS A 302 23.40 -10.85 -8.22
N VAL A 303 23.31 -12.01 -7.59
CA VAL A 303 23.34 -12.12 -6.12
C VAL A 303 24.69 -11.64 -5.56
N ASN A 304 24.70 -11.21 -4.29
CA ASN A 304 25.89 -10.71 -3.59
C ASN A 304 26.62 -9.57 -4.34
N SER A 305 25.86 -8.63 -4.89
CA SER A 305 26.40 -7.46 -5.61
C SER A 305 25.79 -6.15 -5.13
N TYR A 306 25.43 -6.09 -3.84
CA TYR A 306 24.78 -4.94 -3.25
C TYR A 306 25.62 -3.69 -3.45
N THR A 307 25.09 -2.77 -4.24
CA THR A 307 25.72 -1.50 -4.59
C THR A 307 24.84 -0.39 -4.03
N LEU A 308 25.48 0.58 -3.38
CA LEU A 308 24.80 1.72 -2.79
C LEU A 308 24.19 2.60 -3.89
N ASP A 309 22.99 3.11 -3.63
CA ASP A 309 22.37 4.13 -4.46
C ASP A 309 22.44 5.49 -3.74
N PRO A 310 23.42 6.35 -4.07
CA PRO A 310 23.58 7.65 -3.42
C PRO A 310 22.45 8.64 -3.77
N THR A 311 21.55 8.28 -4.71
CA THR A 311 20.42 9.12 -5.10
C THR A 311 19.13 8.76 -4.34
N SER A 312 19.12 7.63 -3.64
CA SER A 312 18.00 7.23 -2.78
C SER A 312 17.97 8.07 -1.52
N ALA A 313 16.77 8.48 -1.12
CA ALA A 313 16.55 9.04 0.22
C ALA A 313 16.82 7.99 1.31
N ASP A 314 17.17 8.50 2.49
CA ASP A 314 17.43 7.76 3.72
C ASP A 314 16.85 8.51 4.94
N PHE A 315 17.04 7.97 6.15
CA PHE A 315 16.50 8.58 7.38
C PHE A 315 16.99 10.00 7.68
N SER A 316 18.05 10.50 7.02
CA SER A 316 18.50 11.88 7.15
C SER A 316 17.87 12.84 6.12
N THR A 317 17.21 12.29 5.10
CA THR A 317 16.72 13.03 3.92
C THR A 317 15.24 12.74 3.63
N PHE A 318 14.38 12.76 4.66
CA PHE A 318 12.95 12.41 4.51
C PHE A 318 12.21 13.28 3.46
N CYS A 319 12.54 14.56 3.32
CA CYS A 319 11.92 15.39 2.29
C CYS A 319 12.31 14.95 0.86
N LEU A 320 13.52 14.42 0.67
CA LEU A 320 13.93 13.82 -0.61
C LEU A 320 13.12 12.57 -0.94
N LEU A 321 12.67 11.78 0.06
CA LEU A 321 11.75 10.66 -0.16
C LEU A 321 10.45 11.18 -0.77
N TYR A 322 9.84 12.19 -0.14
CA TYR A 322 8.60 12.78 -0.62
C TYR A 322 8.75 13.34 -2.04
N GLU A 323 9.79 14.14 -2.28
CA GLU A 323 10.07 14.72 -3.60
C GLU A 323 10.28 13.65 -4.67
N ASN A 324 11.03 12.59 -4.37
CA ASN A 324 11.26 11.48 -5.31
C ASN A 324 9.96 10.71 -5.61
N VAL A 325 9.13 10.45 -4.60
CA VAL A 325 7.82 9.81 -4.80
C VAL A 325 6.96 10.67 -5.73
N VAL A 326 6.87 11.98 -5.49
CA VAL A 326 6.01 12.86 -6.28
C VAL A 326 6.57 13.14 -7.68
N ASN A 327 7.82 13.61 -7.76
CA ASN A 327 8.41 14.13 -8.99
C ASN A 327 9.03 13.05 -9.89
N LYS A 328 9.34 11.85 -9.37
CA LYS A 328 9.86 10.74 -10.17
C LYS A 328 8.85 9.61 -10.32
N THR A 329 8.35 9.08 -9.21
CA THR A 329 7.47 7.89 -9.25
C THR A 329 6.09 8.23 -9.81
N ILE A 330 5.37 9.14 -9.15
CA ILE A 330 4.01 9.52 -9.57
C ILE A 330 4.05 10.22 -10.94
N LYS A 331 5.00 11.14 -11.16
CA LYS A 331 5.16 11.78 -12.48
C LYS A 331 5.55 10.80 -13.59
N GLY A 332 6.35 9.78 -13.30
CA GLY A 332 6.68 8.72 -14.26
C GLY A 332 5.46 7.87 -14.61
N LEU A 333 4.60 7.60 -13.64
CA LEU A 333 3.32 6.91 -13.83
C LEU A 333 2.33 7.75 -14.65
N TYR A 334 2.23 9.05 -14.35
CA TYR A 334 1.30 9.98 -14.98
C TYR A 334 2.06 11.17 -15.61
N PRO A 335 2.70 10.99 -16.79
CA PRO A 335 3.57 12.03 -17.34
C PRO A 335 2.83 13.28 -17.81
N ASN A 336 1.63 13.13 -18.39
CA ASN A 336 0.84 14.22 -18.97
C ASN A 336 -0.66 14.07 -18.68
N PRO A 337 -1.09 14.07 -17.40
CA PRO A 337 -2.50 13.91 -17.06
C PRO A 337 -3.29 15.16 -17.45
N THR A 338 -4.52 14.97 -17.92
CA THR A 338 -5.44 16.06 -18.29
C THR A 338 -6.80 15.88 -17.62
N GLY A 339 -7.63 16.94 -17.67
CA GLY A 339 -9.01 16.91 -17.20
C GLY A 339 -9.20 16.36 -15.78
N LYS A 340 -10.12 15.39 -15.63
CA LYS A 340 -10.45 14.79 -14.33
C LYS A 340 -9.31 14.02 -13.69
N LEU A 341 -8.41 13.43 -14.48
CA LEU A 341 -7.26 12.72 -13.95
C LEU A 341 -6.26 13.68 -13.30
N ARG A 342 -5.96 14.82 -13.94
CA ARG A 342 -5.10 15.86 -13.36
C ARG A 342 -5.71 16.43 -12.06
N GLN A 343 -7.01 16.72 -12.08
CA GLN A 343 -7.73 17.20 -10.89
C GLN A 343 -7.66 16.19 -9.74
N ALA A 344 -7.86 14.91 -10.02
CA ALA A 344 -7.76 13.84 -9.03
C ALA A 344 -6.35 13.70 -8.47
N LEU A 345 -5.32 13.75 -9.34
CA LEU A 345 -3.92 13.71 -8.95
C LEU A 345 -3.57 14.86 -8.02
N ASN A 346 -3.86 16.10 -8.39
CA ASN A 346 -3.59 17.27 -7.55
C ASN A 346 -4.30 17.18 -6.20
N THR A 347 -5.56 16.74 -6.19
CA THR A 347 -6.32 16.54 -4.95
C THR A 347 -5.67 15.50 -4.03
N ASN A 348 -5.30 14.33 -4.57
CA ASN A 348 -4.67 13.26 -3.78
C ASN A 348 -3.22 13.62 -3.37
N LEU A 349 -2.48 14.37 -4.19
CA LEU A 349 -1.15 14.90 -3.83
C LEU A 349 -1.22 15.90 -2.68
N ASN A 350 -2.26 16.75 -2.65
CA ASN A 350 -2.51 17.63 -1.51
C ASN A 350 -2.79 16.82 -0.24
N PHE A 351 -3.56 15.74 -0.33
CA PHE A 351 -3.82 14.87 0.82
C PHE A 351 -2.58 14.09 1.27
N LEU A 352 -1.75 13.62 0.34
CA LEU A 352 -0.44 13.05 0.67
C LEU A 352 0.42 14.05 1.46
N PHE A 353 0.49 15.30 1.00
CA PHE A 353 1.26 16.35 1.66
C PHE A 353 0.68 16.71 3.03
N GLN A 354 -0.65 16.75 3.21
CA GLN A 354 -1.26 16.94 4.54
C GLN A 354 -0.82 15.88 5.55
N GLY A 355 -0.71 14.62 5.12
CA GLY A 355 -0.16 13.56 5.97
C GLY A 355 1.30 13.81 6.33
N LEU A 356 2.11 14.26 5.37
CA LEU A 356 3.52 14.60 5.58
C LEU A 356 3.72 15.80 6.53
N GLU A 357 2.94 16.86 6.33
CA GLU A 357 2.94 18.06 7.18
C GLU A 357 2.60 17.69 8.62
N GLY A 358 1.59 16.83 8.81
CA GLY A 358 1.21 16.32 10.13
C GLY A 358 2.27 15.43 10.80
N LEU A 359 3.19 14.82 10.03
CA LEU A 359 4.36 14.10 10.56
C LEU A 359 5.53 15.04 10.91
N ASN A 360 5.40 16.34 10.60
CA ASN A 360 6.30 17.42 11.02
C ASN A 360 7.78 17.25 10.59
N PHE A 361 8.02 16.76 9.37
CA PHE A 361 9.37 16.69 8.80
C PHE A 361 9.87 18.01 8.19
N GLY A 362 9.04 19.06 8.16
CA GLY A 362 9.42 20.39 7.65
C GLY A 362 9.63 20.48 6.14
N CYS A 363 9.01 19.58 5.37
CA CYS A 363 9.15 19.54 3.91
C CYS A 363 8.25 20.57 3.22
N GLU A 364 8.68 21.07 2.07
CA GLU A 364 7.86 21.94 1.21
C GLU A 364 7.01 21.13 0.24
N GLN A 365 5.82 21.63 -0.08
CA GLN A 365 4.95 20.96 -1.04
C GLN A 365 5.47 21.17 -2.47
N VAL A 366 5.56 20.07 -3.24
CA VAL A 366 5.89 20.10 -4.67
C VAL A 366 4.64 19.88 -5.54
N PHE A 367 4.61 20.51 -6.71
CA PHE A 367 3.44 20.57 -7.60
C PHE A 367 3.79 20.05 -9.01
N PRO A 368 3.87 18.73 -9.24
CA PRO A 368 4.34 18.16 -10.51
C PRO A 368 3.45 18.51 -11.71
N TYR A 369 2.20 18.92 -11.47
CA TYR A 369 1.22 19.28 -12.49
C TYR A 369 0.68 20.71 -12.33
N GLY A 370 1.44 21.58 -11.65
CA GLY A 370 1.03 22.94 -11.30
C GLY A 370 0.03 23.00 -10.15
N GLN A 371 -0.26 24.22 -9.69
CA GLN A 371 -1.33 24.52 -8.74
C GLN A 371 -2.63 24.76 -9.52
N ASP A 372 -3.77 24.34 -8.98
CA ASP A 372 -5.10 24.63 -9.54
C ASP A 372 -5.75 25.82 -8.83
#